data_AF-A0A1A3PMV7-F1
#
_entry.id   AF-A0A1A3PMV7-F1
#
_cell.length_a   1.000
_cell.length_b   1.000
_cell.length_c   1.000
_cell.angle_alpha   90.00
_cell.angle_beta   90.00
_cell.angle_gamma   90.00
#
_symmetry.space_group_name_H-M   'P 1'
#
loop_
_entity.id
_entity.type
_entity.pdbx_description
1 polymer ?
#
loop_
_entity_poly.entity_id
_entity_poly.type
_entity_poly.pdbx_seq_one_letter_code
_entity_poly.pdbx_strand_id
1 'polypeptide(L)'
;MTRNPSEGSPVIYRIDGRKIKSPSDFYREIGSAVNGRGGYFGRNLDALADCLRGGFGTPDKRPYEFEWQHSALSQRYLTESLHGKPSLFDAIQDVFNDAGVQLRLT
;
A
#
# COMPACT_ATOMS: atom_id res chain seq x y z
N MET A 1 14.14 -31.43 -7.54
CA MET A 1 13.11 -30.68 -6.77
C MET A 1 12.25 -29.90 -7.75
N THR A 2 11.03 -30.34 -8.02
CA THR A 2 10.09 -29.63 -8.90
C THR A 2 9.56 -28.42 -8.16
N ARG A 3 9.94 -27.22 -8.62
CA ARG A 3 9.52 -25.94 -8.06
C ARG A 3 8.00 -25.82 -8.27
N ASN A 4 7.23 -25.75 -7.19
CA ASN A 4 5.78 -25.56 -7.27
C ASN A 4 5.50 -24.22 -7.97
N PRO A 5 4.58 -24.15 -8.95
CA PRO A 5 4.29 -22.90 -9.68
C PRO A 5 3.79 -21.76 -8.79
N SER A 6 3.31 -22.06 -7.58
CA SER A 6 2.90 -21.07 -6.56
C SER A 6 4.06 -20.35 -5.85
N GLU A 7 5.29 -20.86 -5.96
CA GLU A 7 6.48 -20.31 -5.31
C GLU A 7 7.08 -19.10 -6.07
N GLY A 8 6.58 -18.80 -7.28
CA GLY A 8 7.10 -17.72 -8.12
C GLY A 8 6.20 -16.50 -8.28
N SER A 9 4.90 -16.62 -8.01
CA SER A 9 3.96 -15.50 -8.18
C SER A 9 3.98 -14.56 -6.97
N PRO A 10 3.82 -13.24 -7.16
CA PRO A 10 3.71 -12.31 -6.04
C PRO A 10 2.43 -12.53 -5.23
N VAL A 11 2.50 -12.28 -3.92
CA VAL A 11 1.27 -12.07 -3.11
C VAL A 11 0.73 -10.68 -3.46
N ILE A 12 -0.57 -10.59 -3.74
CA ILE A 12 -1.21 -9.31 -4.08
C ILE A 12 -2.10 -8.88 -2.92
N TYR A 13 -1.72 -7.78 -2.27
CA TYR A 13 -2.55 -7.10 -1.27
C TYR A 13 -3.45 -6.08 -1.95
N ARG A 14 -4.73 -6.04 -1.56
CA ARG A 14 -5.73 -5.17 -2.18
C ARG A 14 -6.17 -4.08 -1.23
N ILE A 15 -6.01 -2.84 -1.67
CA ILE A 15 -6.47 -1.64 -0.97
C ILE A 15 -7.76 -1.18 -1.66
N ASP A 16 -8.88 -1.13 -0.93
CA ASP A 16 -10.16 -0.67 -1.49
C ASP A 16 -10.30 0.87 -1.36
N GLY A 17 -10.02 1.57 -2.45
CA GLY A 17 -10.13 3.03 -2.57
C GLY A 17 -11.50 3.60 -2.23
N ARG A 18 -12.58 2.82 -2.32
CA ARG A 18 -13.93 3.27 -1.94
C ARG A 18 -14.07 3.56 -0.45
N LYS A 19 -13.19 2.97 0.38
CA LYS A 19 -13.19 3.13 1.84
C LYS A 19 -12.28 4.26 2.31
N ILE A 20 -11.55 4.91 1.41
CA ILE A 20 -10.54 5.91 1.74
C ILE A 20 -11.08 7.30 1.43
N LYS A 21 -11.38 8.08 2.47
CA LYS A 21 -11.85 9.47 2.39
C LYS A 21 -10.96 10.45 3.14
N SER A 22 -9.90 9.94 3.76
CA SER A 22 -8.93 10.71 4.54
C SER A 22 -7.59 9.97 4.61
N PRO A 23 -6.49 10.65 4.99
CA PRO A 23 -5.22 10.00 5.25
C PRO A 23 -5.31 8.83 6.24
N SER A 24 -6.08 9.00 7.32
CA SER A 24 -6.25 7.96 8.35
C SER A 24 -6.95 6.72 7.82
N ASP A 25 -7.89 6.88 6.88
CA ASP A 25 -8.57 5.76 6.24
C ASP A 25 -7.63 4.95 5.37
N PHE A 26 -6.69 5.60 4.67
CA PHE A 26 -5.66 4.90 3.89
C PHE A 26 -4.84 3.95 4.76
N TYR A 27 -4.26 4.45 5.86
CA TYR A 27 -3.44 3.64 6.77
C TYR A 27 -4.24 2.49 7.41
N ARG A 28 -5.53 2.71 7.70
CA ARG A 28 -6.41 1.66 8.20
C ARG A 28 -6.68 0.58 7.15
N GLU A 29 -6.93 0.97 5.90
CA GLU A 29 -7.25 0.04 4.83
C GLU A 29 -6.05 -0.81 4.43
N ILE A 30 -4.87 -0.20 4.24
CA ILE A 30 -3.65 -0.95 3.94
C ILE A 30 -3.24 -1.88 5.09
N GLY A 31 -3.37 -1.41 6.34
CA GLY A 31 -3.18 -2.24 7.52
C GLY A 31 -4.11 -3.45 7.57
N SER A 32 -5.37 -3.24 7.17
CA SER A 32 -6.35 -4.32 7.10
C SER A 32 -6.09 -5.30 5.95
N ALA A 33 -5.58 -4.80 4.82
CA ALA A 33 -5.22 -5.62 3.67
C ALA A 33 -4.06 -6.57 3.98
N VAL A 34 -3.04 -6.09 4.71
CA VAL A 34 -1.85 -6.88 5.02
C VAL A 34 -2.07 -7.79 6.23
N ASN A 35 -2.61 -7.24 7.33
CA ASN A 35 -2.61 -7.88 8.64
C ASN A 35 -4.02 -8.23 9.17
N GLY A 36 -5.04 -8.18 8.31
CA GLY A 36 -6.43 -8.44 8.69
C GLY A 36 -7.07 -7.29 9.46
N ARG A 37 -8.35 -7.42 9.79
CA ARG A 37 -9.18 -6.31 10.31
C ARG A 37 -8.53 -5.58 11.50
N GLY A 38 -8.26 -4.29 11.34
CA GLY A 38 -7.61 -3.46 12.38
C GLY A 38 -6.09 -3.63 12.48
N GLY A 39 -5.50 -4.37 11.54
CA GLY A 39 -4.08 -4.60 11.41
C GLY A 39 -3.30 -3.30 11.15
N TYR A 40 -2.04 -3.33 11.51
CA TYR A 40 -1.12 -2.20 11.38
C TYR A 40 -0.26 -2.36 10.12
N PHE A 41 -0.08 -1.29 9.36
CA PHE A 41 0.92 -1.22 8.28
C PHE A 41 1.31 0.24 8.04
N GLY A 42 1.78 0.90 9.11
CA GLY A 42 2.11 2.33 9.14
C GLY A 42 0.94 3.22 9.58
N ARG A 43 1.24 4.45 10.04
CA ARG A 43 0.26 5.54 10.32
C ARG A 43 0.67 6.90 9.77
N ASN A 44 1.79 6.94 9.05
CA ASN A 44 2.36 8.07 8.33
C ASN A 44 3.26 7.52 7.21
N LEU A 45 3.85 8.39 6.38
CA LEU A 45 4.66 7.99 5.23
C LEU A 45 5.97 7.28 5.63
N ASP A 46 6.65 7.74 6.68
CA ASP A 46 7.89 7.12 7.16
C ASP A 46 7.64 5.70 7.67
N ALA A 47 6.60 5.51 8.49
CA ALA A 47 6.21 4.21 9.01
C ALA A 47 5.68 3.28 7.91
N LEU A 48 5.04 3.83 6.88
CA LEU A 48 4.67 3.05 5.68
C LEU A 48 5.92 2.56 4.96
N ALA A 49 6.92 3.42 4.75
CA ALA A 49 8.18 3.05 4.12
C ALA A 49 8.90 1.95 4.91
N ASP A 50 8.91 2.02 6.24
CA ASP A 50 9.48 0.97 7.08
C ASP A 50 8.72 -0.35 6.94
N CYS A 51 7.38 -0.32 6.93
CA CYS A 51 6.57 -1.52 6.74
C CYS A 51 6.79 -2.17 5.36
N LEU A 52 6.97 -1.37 4.30
CA LEU A 52 7.26 -1.85 2.94
C LEU A 52 8.67 -2.45 2.79
N ARG A 53 9.58 -2.25 3.74
CA ARG A 53 10.89 -2.91 3.73
C ARG A 53 10.85 -4.33 4.31
N GLY A 54 9.69 -4.76 4.84
CA GLY A 54 9.45 -6.12 5.33
C GLY A 54 9.43 -6.24 6.85
N GLY A 55 9.03 -7.40 7.37
CA GLY A 55 8.93 -7.69 8.81
C GLY A 55 7.62 -7.26 9.48
N PHE A 56 6.66 -6.71 8.73
CA PHE A 56 5.39 -6.19 9.24
C PHE A 56 4.17 -6.91 8.63
N GLY A 57 4.27 -8.21 8.39
CA GLY A 57 3.18 -9.05 7.86
C GLY A 57 3.23 -9.36 6.37
N THR A 58 4.20 -8.78 5.65
CA THR A 58 4.53 -9.18 4.28
C THR A 58 5.36 -10.46 4.27
N PRO A 59 5.36 -11.26 3.19
CA PRO A 59 6.13 -12.50 3.13
C PRO A 59 7.64 -12.24 3.05
N ASP A 60 8.45 -13.00 3.79
CA ASP A 60 9.91 -12.87 3.76
C ASP A 60 10.58 -13.57 2.56
N LYS A 61 9.94 -14.64 2.05
CA LYS A 61 10.56 -15.58 1.10
C LYS A 61 10.00 -15.51 -0.32
N ARG A 62 9.12 -14.57 -0.61
CA ARG A 62 8.52 -14.39 -1.94
C ARG A 62 8.15 -12.93 -2.19
N PRO A 63 8.14 -12.48 -3.47
CA PRO A 63 7.72 -11.14 -3.80
C PRO A 63 6.26 -10.89 -3.39
N TYR A 64 5.95 -9.62 -3.17
CA TYR A 64 4.60 -9.14 -2.93
C TYR A 64 4.41 -7.78 -3.58
N GLU A 65 3.16 -7.44 -3.85
CA GLU A 65 2.75 -6.24 -4.56
C GLU A 65 1.41 -5.76 -4.00
N PHE A 66 1.07 -4.51 -4.35
CA PHE A 66 -0.20 -3.91 -3.97
C PHE A 66 -1.02 -3.52 -5.19
N GLU A 67 -2.33 -3.70 -5.07
CA GLU A 67 -3.33 -3.21 -6.01
C GLU A 67 -4.26 -2.24 -5.26
N TRP A 68 -4.22 -0.96 -5.63
CA TRP A 68 -5.12 0.06 -5.12
C TRP A 68 -6.32 0.18 -6.05
N GLN A 69 -7.40 -0.49 -5.67
CA GLN A 69 -8.62 -0.59 -6.46
C GLN A 69 -9.49 0.64 -6.27
N HIS A 70 -10.12 1.12 -7.33
CA HIS A 70 -10.92 2.36 -7.30
C HIS A 70 -10.10 3.56 -6.80
N SER A 71 -8.80 3.56 -7.14
CA SER A 71 -7.81 4.55 -6.72
C SER A 71 -8.24 5.98 -7.05
N ALA A 72 -8.88 6.18 -8.21
CA ALA A 72 -9.43 7.47 -8.64
C ALA A 72 -10.48 8.05 -7.70
N LEU A 73 -11.21 7.22 -6.92
CA LEU A 73 -12.16 7.73 -5.92
C LEU A 73 -11.43 8.27 -4.70
N SER A 74 -10.47 7.52 -4.18
CA SER A 74 -9.65 7.96 -3.05
C SER A 74 -8.76 9.15 -3.39
N GLN A 75 -8.24 9.21 -4.62
CA GLN A 75 -7.42 10.32 -5.10
C GLN A 75 -8.13 11.67 -4.86
N ARG A 76 -9.42 11.77 -5.19
CA ARG A 76 -10.21 13.00 -4.97
C ARG A 76 -10.19 13.52 -3.53
N TYR A 77 -10.03 12.64 -2.54
CA TYR A 77 -9.96 12.99 -1.12
C TYR A 77 -8.53 13.20 -0.62
N LEU A 78 -7.54 12.67 -1.34
CA LEU A 78 -6.13 12.71 -0.94
C LEU A 78 -5.31 13.73 -1.73
N THR A 79 -5.91 14.40 -2.71
CA THR A 79 -5.30 15.41 -3.59
C THR A 79 -5.31 16.84 -3.02
N GLU A 80 -5.84 17.09 -1.81
CA GLU A 80 -5.72 18.41 -1.20
C GLU A 80 -4.26 18.74 -0.85
N SER A 81 -3.60 19.47 -1.76
CA SER A 81 -2.22 19.94 -1.60
C SER A 81 -2.14 21.11 -0.63
N LEU A 82 -1.30 20.95 0.39
CA LEU A 82 -0.75 22.09 1.13
C LEU A 82 0.35 22.71 0.26
N HIS A 83 0.12 23.94 -0.22
CA HIS A 83 1.03 24.82 -0.96
C HIS A 83 2.38 24.22 -1.42
N GLY A 84 2.45 23.79 -2.69
CA GLY A 84 3.71 23.42 -3.34
C GLY A 84 4.28 22.04 -2.99
N LYS A 85 3.62 21.25 -2.14
CA LYS A 85 3.99 19.86 -1.87
C LYS A 85 3.18 18.88 -2.71
N PRO A 86 3.74 17.71 -3.07
CA PRO A 86 2.98 16.62 -3.67
C PRO A 86 1.79 16.27 -2.78
N SER A 87 0.69 15.87 -3.41
CA SER A 87 -0.48 15.45 -2.65
C SER A 87 -0.16 14.18 -1.85
N LEU A 88 -0.96 13.84 -0.84
CA LEU A 88 -0.74 12.59 -0.11
C LEU A 88 -0.87 11.38 -1.04
N PHE A 89 -1.75 11.44 -2.05
CA PHE A 89 -1.89 10.38 -3.05
C PHE A 89 -0.59 10.16 -3.83
N ASP A 90 0.10 11.24 -4.22
CA ASP A 90 1.37 11.16 -4.94
C ASP A 90 2.50 10.72 -4.01
N ALA A 91 2.56 11.29 -2.79
CA ALA A 91 3.57 10.93 -1.80
C ALA A 91 3.50 9.44 -1.39
N ILE A 92 2.30 8.85 -1.36
CA ILE A 92 2.14 7.40 -1.16
C ILE A 92 2.79 6.63 -2.32
N GLN A 93 2.52 7.02 -3.57
CA GLN A 93 3.13 6.36 -4.73
C GLN A 93 4.65 6.46 -4.71
N ASP A 94 5.19 7.63 -4.35
CA ASP A 94 6.63 7.85 -4.19
C ASP A 94 7.23 6.90 -3.15
N VAL A 95 6.58 6.73 -1.99
CA VAL A 95 7.03 5.79 -0.95
C VAL A 95 7.06 4.34 -1.46
N PHE A 96 6.06 3.91 -2.24
CA PHE A 96 6.07 2.57 -2.85
C PHE A 96 7.19 2.40 -3.87
N ASN A 97 7.41 3.41 -4.71
CA ASN A 97 8.48 3.42 -5.71
C ASN A 97 9.88 3.37 -5.04
N ASP A 98 10.10 4.19 -4.01
CA ASP A 98 11.36 4.25 -3.27
C ASP A 98 11.65 2.96 -2.49
N ALA A 99 10.60 2.27 -2.02
CA ALA A 99 10.71 0.95 -1.40
C ALA A 99 10.93 -0.18 -2.43
N GLY A 100 10.80 0.09 -3.74
CA GLY A 100 10.87 -0.92 -4.79
C GLY A 100 9.69 -1.90 -4.78
N VAL A 101 8.56 -1.51 -4.20
CA VAL A 101 7.35 -2.34 -4.12
C VAL A 101 6.35 -1.89 -5.18
N GLN A 102 5.94 -2.82 -6.05
CA GLN A 102 4.96 -2.51 -7.09
C GLN A 102 3.62 -2.11 -6.48
N LEU A 103 3.13 -0.93 -6.88
CA LEU A 103 1.78 -0.46 -6.65
C LEU A 103 1.07 -0.32 -8.00
N ARG A 104 -0.05 -1.03 -8.17
CA ARG A 104 -0.95 -0.85 -9.33
C ARG A 104 -2.14 -0.01 -8.93
N LEU A 105 -2.49 0.97 -9.74
CA LEU A 105 -3.68 1.79 -9.59
C LEU A 105 -4.75 1.28 -10.57
N THR A 106 -5.92 0.91 -10.05
CA THR A 106 -7.09 0.46 -10.84
C THR A 106 -8.36 1.18 -10.45
#